data_AF-A4XHN9-F1
#
_entry.id   AF-A4XHN9-F1
#
_cell.length_a   1.000
_cell.length_b   1.000
_cell.length_c   1.000
_cell.angle_alpha   90.00
_cell.angle_beta   90.00
_cell.angle_gamma   90.00
#
_symmetry.space_group_name_H-M   'P 1'
#
loop_
_entity.id
_entity.type
_entity.pdbx_description
1 polymer ?
#
loop_
_entity_poly.entity_id
_entity_poly.type
_entity_poly.pdbx_seq_one_letter_code
_entity_poly.pdbx_strand_id
1 'polypeptide(L)'
;MGKNSIKWTIALTFIGIILISTTVLEFIAYNISKKALTNLGIAALKNKVNMGIAFMEVLETQVQKGKLSREEAQEIFRSKMLNIRLESK
;
A
#
# COMPACT_ATOMS: atom_id res chain seq x y z
N MET A 1 49.05 29.40 2.91
CA MET A 1 48.01 28.34 2.87
C MET A 1 48.52 27.15 3.68
N GLY A 2 47.92 26.89 4.85
CA GLY A 2 48.46 25.94 5.83
C GLY A 2 48.25 24.48 5.42
N LYS A 3 49.22 23.61 5.71
CA LYS A 3 49.26 22.17 5.38
C LYS A 3 47.97 21.38 5.70
N ASN A 4 47.14 21.87 6.63
CA ASN A 4 45.86 21.29 7.02
C ASN A 4 44.70 21.60 6.06
N SER A 5 44.79 22.67 5.25
CA SER A 5 43.70 23.07 4.34
C SER A 5 43.55 22.11 3.15
N ILE A 6 44.66 21.58 2.62
CA ILE A 6 44.65 20.66 1.47
C ILE A 6 43.99 19.33 1.83
N LYS A 7 44.29 18.77 3.01
CA LYS A 7 43.68 17.52 3.49
C LYS A 7 42.16 17.64 3.62
N TRP A 8 41.69 18.78 4.13
CA TRP A 8 40.27 19.08 4.26
C TRP A 8 39.58 19.29 2.90
N THR A 9 40.22 19.96 1.95
CA THR A 9 39.68 20.11 0.59
C THR A 9 39.46 18.75 -0.08
N ILE A 10 40.46 17.86 -0.03
CA ILE A 10 40.34 16.52 -0.60
C ILE A 10 39.22 15.73 0.10
N ALA A 11 39.17 15.75 1.44
CA ALA A 11 38.11 15.08 2.20
C ALA A 11 36.69 15.57 1.80
N LEU A 12 36.51 16.88 1.66
CA LEU A 12 35.22 17.47 1.24
C LEU A 12 34.84 17.07 -0.19
N THR A 13 35.79 17.00 -1.11
CA THR A 13 35.54 16.53 -2.48
C THR A 13 35.09 15.06 -2.49
N PHE A 14 35.74 14.19 -1.71
CA PHE A 14 35.33 12.79 -1.61
C PHE A 14 33.94 12.63 -1.00
N ILE A 15 33.63 13.37 0.07
CA ILE A 15 32.29 13.39 0.68
C ILE A 15 31.26 13.86 -0.33
N GLY A 16 31.55 14.91 -1.10
CA GLY A 16 30.65 15.40 -2.15
C GLY A 16 30.34 14.35 -3.21
N ILE A 17 31.35 13.61 -3.69
CA ILE A 17 31.17 12.53 -4.68
C ILE A 17 30.29 11.41 -4.10
N ILE A 18 30.53 11.01 -2.85
CA ILE A 18 29.74 9.98 -2.17
C ILE A 18 28.28 10.43 -2.07
N LEU A 19 28.01 11.64 -1.57
CA LEU A 19 26.66 12.17 -1.42
C LEU A 19 25.90 12.23 -2.75
N ILE A 20 26.57 12.66 -3.83
CA ILE A 20 25.96 12.68 -5.17
C ILE A 20 25.59 11.25 -5.60
N SER A 21 26.50 10.29 -5.42
CA SER A 21 26.25 8.91 -5.82
C SER A 21 25.13 8.23 -5.02
N THR A 22 25.06 8.45 -3.69
CA THR A 22 24.03 7.86 -2.85
C THR A 22 22.66 8.48 -3.11
N THR A 23 22.60 9.78 -3.39
CA THR A 23 21.34 10.48 -3.72
C THR A 23 20.67 9.91 -4.98
N VAL A 24 21.47 9.58 -6.01
CA VAL A 24 20.95 8.97 -7.25
C VAL A 24 20.36 7.58 -6.96
N LEU A 25 21.07 6.76 -6.18
CA LEU A 25 20.60 5.43 -5.78
C LEU A 25 19.33 5.50 -4.93
N GLU A 26 19.28 6.42 -3.97
CA GLU A 26 18.10 6.67 -3.14
C GLU A 26 16.90 7.09 -3.97
N PHE A 27 17.10 7.96 -4.96
CA PHE A 27 16.01 8.39 -5.84
C PHE A 27 15.45 7.22 -6.66
N ILE A 28 16.32 6.36 -7.21
CA ILE A 28 15.88 5.17 -7.94
C ILE A 28 15.14 4.21 -7.01
N ALA A 29 15.71 3.91 -5.84
CA ALA A 29 15.13 3.02 -4.84
C ALA A 29 13.76 3.53 -4.35
N TYR A 30 13.64 4.84 -4.12
CA TYR A 30 12.38 5.48 -3.74
C TYR A 30 11.31 5.31 -4.80
N ASN A 31 11.64 5.54 -6.08
CA ASN A 31 10.69 5.39 -7.18
C ASN A 31 10.21 3.93 -7.35
N ILE A 32 11.14 2.96 -7.24
CA ILE A 32 10.79 1.53 -7.28
C ILE A 32 9.86 1.18 -6.12
N SER A 33 10.21 1.62 -4.90
CA SER A 33 9.43 1.34 -3.69
C SER A 33 8.03 1.97 -3.77
N LYS A 34 7.93 3.20 -4.26
CA LYS A 34 6.64 3.90 -4.46
C LYS A 34 5.76 3.16 -5.46
N LYS A 35 6.32 2.71 -6.59
CA LYS A 35 5.60 1.92 -7.60
C LYS A 35 5.14 0.58 -7.02
N ALA A 36 6.00 -0.13 -6.31
CA ALA A 36 5.68 -1.41 -5.68
C ALA A 36 4.56 -1.25 -4.65
N LEU A 37 4.63 -0.24 -3.79
CA LEU A 37 3.60 0.05 -2.79
C LEU A 37 2.25 0.41 -3.44
N THR A 38 2.29 1.18 -4.53
CA THR A 38 1.07 1.54 -5.27
C THR A 38 0.42 0.32 -5.91
N ASN A 39 1.22 -0.54 -6.55
CA ASN A 39 0.74 -1.79 -7.14
C ASN A 39 0.19 -2.74 -6.06
N LEU A 40 0.85 -2.83 -4.91
CA LEU A 40 0.38 -3.61 -3.77
C LEU A 40 -0.96 -3.08 -3.26
N GLY A 41 -1.10 -1.76 -3.13
CA GLY A 41 -2.35 -1.11 -2.74
C GLY A 41 -3.49 -1.38 -3.73
N ILE A 42 -3.22 -1.26 -5.04
CA ILE A 42 -4.19 -1.58 -6.10
C ILE A 42 -4.60 -3.06 -6.03
N ALA A 43 -3.64 -3.97 -5.88
CA ALA A 43 -3.89 -5.40 -5.78
C ALA A 43 -4.72 -5.74 -4.53
N ALA A 44 -4.37 -5.17 -3.37
CA ALA A 44 -5.09 -5.37 -2.12
C ALA A 44 -6.53 -4.83 -2.23
N LEU A 45 -6.74 -3.66 -2.83
CA LEU A 45 -8.07 -3.10 -3.07
C LEU A 45 -8.89 -3.99 -4.00
N LYS A 46 -8.31 -4.42 -5.13
CA LYS A 46 -8.95 -5.34 -6.07
C LYS A 46 -9.35 -6.65 -5.39
N ASN A 47 -8.48 -7.21 -4.57
CA ASN A 47 -8.77 -8.44 -3.83
C ASN A 47 -9.91 -8.26 -2.82
N LYS A 48 -9.94 -7.14 -2.09
CA LYS A 48 -11.05 -6.83 -1.16
C LYS A 48 -12.38 -6.65 -1.88
N VAL A 49 -12.38 -5.97 -3.04
CA VAL A 49 -13.59 -5.81 -3.86
C VAL A 49 -14.07 -7.17 -4.38
N ASN A 50 -13.16 -7.98 -4.92
CA ASN A 50 -13.49 -9.32 -5.41
C ASN A 50 -14.06 -10.21 -4.30
N MET A 51 -13.51 -10.15 -3.08
CA MET A 51 -14.05 -10.85 -1.92
C MET A 51 -15.48 -10.37 -1.58
N GLY A 52 -15.72 -9.07 -1.65
CA GLY A 52 -17.07 -8.51 -1.48
C GLY A 52 -18.05 -9.01 -2.54
N ILE A 53 -17.66 -9.00 -3.82
CA ILE A 53 -18.49 -9.52 -4.92
C ILE A 53 -18.80 -11.00 -4.70
N ALA A 54 -17.78 -11.83 -4.42
CA ALA A 54 -17.97 -13.25 -4.16
C ALA A 54 -18.88 -13.51 -2.95
N PHE A 55 -18.75 -12.72 -1.88
CA PHE A 55 -19.63 -12.84 -0.72
C PHE A 55 -21.08 -12.45 -1.05
N MET A 56 -21.26 -11.40 -1.86
CA MET A 56 -22.56 -10.98 -2.36
C MET A 56 -23.22 -12.06 -3.24
N GLU A 57 -22.46 -12.72 -4.12
CA GLU A 57 -22.96 -13.86 -4.92
C GLU A 57 -23.41 -15.04 -4.05
N VAL A 58 -22.67 -15.35 -2.98
CA VAL A 58 -23.06 -16.37 -2.01
C VAL A 58 -24.38 -16.01 -1.33
N LEU A 59 -24.53 -14.75 -0.89
CA LEU A 59 -25.75 -14.28 -0.25
C LEU A 59 -26.95 -14.29 -1.22
N GLU A 60 -26.75 -13.83 -2.46
CA GLU A 60 -27.77 -13.87 -3.51
C GLU A 60 -28.24 -15.30 -3.79
N THR A 61 -27.32 -16.27 -3.81
CA THR A 61 -27.66 -17.70 -3.95
C THR A 61 -28.56 -18.18 -2.81
N GLN A 62 -28.35 -17.68 -1.59
CA GLN A 62 -29.18 -18.05 -0.42
C GLN A 62 -30.56 -17.39 -0.48
N VAL A 63 -30.65 -16.17 -1.02
CA VAL A 63 -31.93 -15.50 -1.31
C VAL A 63 -32.73 -16.27 -2.36
N GLN A 64 -32.10 -16.66 -3.46
CA GLN A 64 -32.74 -17.43 -4.52
C GLN A 64 -33.22 -18.82 -4.05
N LYS A 65 -32.52 -19.42 -3.07
CA LYS A 65 -32.94 -20.67 -2.41
C LYS A 65 -34.04 -20.47 -1.37
N GLY A 66 -34.53 -19.24 -1.17
CA GLY A 66 -35.53 -18.90 -0.16
C GLY A 66 -35.04 -19.04 1.28
N LYS A 67 -33.72 -19.14 1.50
CA LYS A 67 -33.12 -19.32 2.83
C LYS A 67 -32.91 -18.00 3.57
N LEU A 68 -32.87 -16.89 2.84
CA LEU A 68 -32.75 -15.53 3.36
C LEU A 68 -33.69 -14.62 2.58
N SER A 69 -34.23 -13.60 3.24
CA SER A 69 -34.80 -12.44 2.56
C SER A 69 -33.68 -11.58 1.96
N ARG A 70 -34.05 -10.76 0.98
CA ARG A 70 -33.10 -9.83 0.34
C ARG A 70 -32.60 -8.79 1.33
N GLU A 71 -33.45 -8.39 2.27
CA GLU A 71 -33.17 -7.45 3.35
C GLU A 71 -32.14 -8.03 4.33
N GLU A 72 -32.33 -9.28 4.78
CA GLU A 72 -31.38 -9.97 5.67
C GLU A 72 -30.02 -10.17 4.98
N ALA A 73 -30.00 -10.56 3.71
CA ALA A 73 -28.77 -10.68 2.93
C ALA A 73 -28.02 -9.33 2.84
N GLN A 74 -28.72 -8.23 2.59
CA GLN A 74 -28.11 -6.90 2.57
C GLN A 74 -27.58 -6.48 3.95
N GLU A 75 -28.29 -6.79 5.02
CA GLU A 75 -27.85 -6.47 6.38
C GLU A 75 -26.58 -7.27 6.74
N ILE A 76 -26.54 -8.57 6.44
CA ILE A 76 -25.36 -9.41 6.63
C ILE A 76 -24.17 -8.88 5.82
N PHE A 77 -24.40 -8.46 4.57
CA PHE A 77 -23.36 -7.87 3.74
C PHE A 77 -22.82 -6.57 4.33
N ARG A 78 -23.70 -5.64 4.74
CA ARG A 78 -23.31 -4.35 5.35
C ARG A 78 -22.54 -4.58 6.65
N SER A 79 -23.02 -5.48 7.51
CA SER A 79 -22.37 -5.83 8.78
C SER A 79 -20.98 -6.40 8.55
N LYS A 80 -20.83 -7.39 7.65
CA LYS A 80 -19.54 -8.06 7.47
C LYS A 80 -18.54 -7.30 6.60
N MET A 81 -18.98 -6.50 5.63
CA MET A 81 -18.07 -5.84 4.67
C MET A 81 -17.90 -4.34 4.90
N LEU A 82 -18.92 -3.64 5.41
CA LEU A 82 -18.88 -2.19 5.61
C LEU A 82 -18.58 -1.80 7.07
N ASN A 83 -18.92 -2.65 8.04
CA ASN A 83 -18.73 -2.34 9.47
C ASN A 83 -17.33 -2.66 10.02
N ILE A 84 -16.40 -3.20 9.22
CA ILE A 84 -15.03 -3.56 9.66
C ILE A 84 -14.21 -2.32 10.13
N ARG A 85 -14.67 -1.09 9.88
CA ARG A 85 -13.92 0.15 10.21
C ARG A 85 -14.21 0.78 11.57
N LEU A 86 -15.20 0.33 12.35
CA LEU A 86 -15.59 1.04 13.59
C LEU A 86 -15.03 0.44 14.89
N GLU A 87 -14.35 -0.70 14.85
CA GLU A 87 -13.76 -1.36 16.04
C GLU A 87 -12.22 -1.37 16.06
N SER A 88 -11.56 -0.47 15.33
CA SER A 88 -10.14 -0.16 15.56
C SER A 88 -10.04 0.90 16.65
N LYS A 89 -10.32 0.51 17.89
CA LYS A 89 -10.01 1.31 19.09
C LYS A 89 -8.64 0.92 19.63
#